data_AF-A0A3M7DAR3-F1
#
_entry.id   AF-A0A3M7DAR3-F1
#
_cell.length_a   1.000
_cell.length_b   1.000
_cell.length_c   1.000
_cell.angle_alpha   90.00
_cell.angle_beta   90.00
_cell.angle_gamma   90.00
#
_symmetry.space_group_name_H-M   'P 1'
#
loop_
_entity.id
_entity.type
_entity.pdbx_description
1 polymer ?
#
loop_
_entity_poly.entity_id
_entity_poly.type
_entity_poly.pdbx_seq_one_letter_code
_entity_poly.pdbx_strand_id
1 'polypeptide(L)'
;MLNPWRSERLVYRSIEADDEPFMTSAYEDPASRLNVTPWLAIPQPKKQVKDTIDWFQNKCMLGVLICLPAAPPSSDKGIALDAGDAADTNKLVPIGTMGLTALEPRMQQHRHAEIGINIIRAHQNHGYGGEAIRWVLEWGFRFGNLHRIQLGAFEWNPGAIR
;
A
#
# COMPACT_ATOMS: atom_id res chain seq x y z
N MET A 1 -1.49 20.35 -11.12
CA MET A 1 -2.35 19.17 -10.89
C MET A 1 -1.59 18.26 -9.95
N LEU A 2 -2.12 17.93 -8.76
CA LEU A 2 -1.43 17.05 -7.81
C LEU A 2 -1.37 15.63 -8.42
N ASN A 3 -0.19 15.01 -8.45
CA ASN A 3 -0.06 13.62 -8.94
C ASN A 3 -0.88 12.69 -8.02
N PRO A 4 -1.92 11.98 -8.53
CA PRO A 4 -2.82 11.19 -7.69
C PRO A 4 -2.15 9.98 -7.04
N TRP A 5 -0.95 9.61 -7.50
CA TRP A 5 -0.19 8.46 -7.03
C TRP A 5 1.04 8.86 -6.19
N ARG A 6 1.01 10.05 -5.59
CA ARG A 6 2.07 10.53 -4.71
C ARG A 6 1.51 11.24 -3.49
N SER A 7 2.21 11.12 -2.38
CA SER A 7 2.07 11.98 -1.20
C SER A 7 3.36 12.80 -1.01
N GLU A 8 3.52 13.42 0.16
CA GLU A 8 4.70 14.24 0.48
C GLU A 8 6.02 13.48 0.32
N ARG A 9 6.08 12.24 0.81
CA ARG A 9 7.30 11.40 0.82
C ARG A 9 7.14 10.10 0.04
N LEU A 10 5.92 9.65 -0.19
CA LEU A 10 5.63 8.32 -0.74
C LEU A 10 5.20 8.40 -2.21
N VAL A 11 5.55 7.35 -2.95
CA VAL A 11 5.09 7.07 -4.31
C VAL A 11 4.32 5.76 -4.27
N TYR A 12 3.15 5.73 -4.90
CA TYR A 12 2.29 4.55 -4.97
C TYR A 12 2.28 4.02 -6.40
N ARG A 13 2.60 2.74 -6.59
CA ARG A 13 2.59 2.11 -7.92
C ARG A 13 1.96 0.72 -7.88
N SER A 14 1.64 0.20 -9.05
CA SER A 14 1.17 -1.18 -9.22
C SER A 14 2.17 -2.19 -8.65
N ILE A 15 1.65 -3.33 -8.20
CA ILE A 15 2.42 -4.50 -7.77
C ILE A 15 2.61 -5.39 -8.99
N GLU A 16 3.85 -5.64 -9.39
CA GLU A 16 4.18 -6.41 -10.59
C GLU A 16 4.82 -7.75 -10.23
N ALA A 17 4.98 -8.63 -11.22
CA ALA A 17 5.63 -9.93 -11.02
C ALA A 17 7.08 -9.80 -10.50
N ASP A 18 7.79 -8.74 -10.91
CA ASP A 18 9.16 -8.46 -10.46
C ASP A 18 9.25 -8.09 -8.97
N ASP A 19 8.10 -7.79 -8.32
CA ASP A 19 8.03 -7.50 -6.89
C ASP A 19 7.88 -8.77 -6.02
N GLU A 20 7.80 -9.97 -6.61
CA GLU A 20 7.74 -11.25 -5.88
C GLU A 20 8.79 -11.39 -4.77
N PRO A 21 10.07 -11.01 -4.95
CA PRO A 21 11.07 -11.08 -3.89
C PRO A 21 10.75 -10.15 -2.70
N PHE A 22 10.27 -8.93 -2.97
CA PHE A 22 9.85 -8.00 -1.93
C PHE A 22 8.63 -8.56 -1.18
N MET A 23 7.62 -9.01 -1.92
CA MET A 23 6.40 -9.59 -1.35
C MET A 23 6.69 -10.82 -0.48
N THR A 24 7.64 -11.66 -0.90
CA THR A 24 8.11 -12.79 -0.08
C THR A 24 8.72 -12.29 1.23
N SER A 25 9.68 -11.37 1.15
CA SER A 25 10.38 -10.85 2.35
C SER A 25 9.45 -10.12 3.32
N ALA A 26 8.46 -9.39 2.81
CA ALA A 26 7.54 -8.57 3.61
C ALA A 26 6.55 -9.40 4.44
N TYR A 27 6.22 -10.62 3.99
CA TYR A 27 5.27 -11.51 4.65
C TYR A 27 5.92 -12.75 5.30
N GLU A 28 7.22 -13.00 5.06
CA GLU A 28 8.00 -13.99 5.80
C GLU A 28 8.44 -13.49 7.19
N ASP A 29 8.48 -12.18 7.44
CA ASP A 29 8.72 -11.63 8.79
C ASP A 29 7.62 -12.09 9.76
N PRO A 30 7.94 -12.89 10.80
CA PRO A 30 6.93 -13.47 11.67
C PRO A 30 6.08 -12.42 12.39
N ALA A 31 6.70 -11.31 12.81
CA ALA A 31 6.00 -10.23 13.49
C ALA A 31 5.01 -9.52 12.56
N SER A 32 5.40 -9.21 11.33
CA SER A 32 4.51 -8.61 10.34
C SER A 32 3.36 -9.56 9.98
N ARG A 33 3.66 -10.84 9.78
CA ARG A 33 2.65 -11.84 9.42
C ARG A 33 1.53 -11.99 10.47
N LEU A 34 1.90 -12.07 11.75
CA LEU A 34 0.97 -12.15 12.88
C LEU A 34 0.13 -10.88 13.08
N ASN A 35 0.53 -9.77 12.46
CA ASN A 35 -0.10 -8.47 12.62
C ASN A 35 -0.89 -8.01 11.39
N VAL A 36 -0.72 -8.66 10.24
CA VAL A 36 -1.36 -8.27 8.96
C VAL A 36 -2.39 -9.28 8.49
N THR A 37 -2.25 -10.56 8.86
CA THR A 37 -3.14 -11.62 8.36
C THR A 37 -3.85 -12.34 9.50
N PRO A 38 -5.17 -12.60 9.39
CA PRO A 38 -5.93 -13.37 10.38
C PRO A 38 -5.78 -14.89 10.22
N TRP A 39 -4.95 -15.33 9.27
CA TRP A 39 -4.79 -16.73 8.90
C TRP A 39 -3.75 -17.43 9.78
N LEU A 40 -3.73 -18.76 9.71
CA LEU A 40 -2.75 -19.56 10.41
C LEU A 40 -1.31 -19.14 10.04
N ALA A 41 -0.48 -18.94 11.07
CA ALA A 41 0.92 -18.56 10.94
C ALA A 41 1.80 -19.74 10.51
N ILE A 42 1.70 -20.12 9.23
CA ILE A 42 2.59 -21.09 8.57
C ILE A 42 3.68 -20.36 7.77
N PRO A 43 4.79 -20.98 7.36
CA PRO A 43 5.68 -20.36 6.37
C PRO A 43 4.96 -20.13 5.03
N GLN A 44 5.28 -19.06 4.30
CA GLN A 44 4.58 -18.72 3.05
C GLN A 44 5.10 -19.56 1.88
N PRO A 45 4.25 -20.33 1.19
CA PRO A 45 4.65 -20.96 -0.07
C PRO A 45 4.69 -19.93 -1.21
N LYS A 46 5.59 -20.13 -2.18
CA LYS A 46 5.72 -19.26 -3.38
C LYS A 46 4.40 -19.06 -4.13
N LYS A 47 3.55 -20.09 -4.18
CA LYS A 47 2.21 -19.99 -4.78
C LYS A 47 1.35 -18.91 -4.08
N GLN A 48 1.39 -18.84 -2.75
CA GLN A 48 0.63 -17.86 -1.99
C GLN A 48 1.09 -16.43 -2.25
N VAL A 49 2.38 -16.20 -2.57
CA VAL A 49 2.87 -14.87 -3.00
C VAL A 49 2.17 -14.44 -4.28
N LYS A 50 2.07 -15.32 -5.27
CA LYS A 50 1.38 -15.05 -6.55
C LYS A 50 -0.12 -14.82 -6.34
N ASP A 51 -0.76 -15.64 -5.52
CA ASP A 51 -2.17 -15.47 -5.16
C ASP A 51 -2.41 -14.11 -4.45
N THR A 52 -1.44 -13.64 -3.66
CA THR A 52 -1.50 -12.33 -3.00
C THR A 52 -1.36 -11.18 -4.00
N ILE A 53 -0.44 -11.29 -4.97
CA ILE A 53 -0.30 -10.29 -6.05
C ILE A 53 -1.59 -10.23 -6.88
N ASP A 54 -2.14 -11.39 -7.26
CA ASP A 54 -3.44 -11.49 -7.96
C ASP A 54 -4.56 -10.82 -7.15
N TRP A 55 -4.60 -11.03 -5.84
CA TRP A 55 -5.59 -10.38 -4.97
C TRP A 55 -5.48 -8.85 -5.00
N PHE A 56 -4.26 -8.28 -4.95
CA PHE A 56 -4.06 -6.84 -5.07
C PHE A 56 -4.49 -6.30 -6.44
N GLN A 57 -4.21 -7.03 -7.52
CA GLN A 57 -4.53 -6.60 -8.88
C GLN A 57 -6.01 -6.75 -9.23
N ASN A 58 -6.65 -7.82 -8.76
CA ASN A 58 -7.97 -8.25 -9.26
C ASN A 58 -9.09 -8.19 -8.21
N LYS A 59 -8.76 -8.10 -6.91
CA LYS A 59 -9.77 -8.02 -5.82
C LYS A 59 -9.80 -6.66 -5.13
N CYS A 60 -8.70 -5.92 -5.18
CA CYS A 60 -8.70 -4.53 -4.75
C CYS A 60 -9.18 -3.62 -5.88
N MET A 61 -9.97 -2.60 -5.55
CA MET A 61 -10.19 -1.48 -6.46
C MET A 61 -8.94 -0.59 -6.56
N LEU A 62 -8.06 -0.69 -5.57
CA LEU A 62 -6.75 -0.06 -5.54
C LEU A 62 -5.78 -0.96 -4.76
N GLY A 63 -4.89 -1.65 -5.47
CA GLY A 63 -3.79 -2.39 -4.88
C GLY A 63 -2.47 -1.76 -5.29
N VAL A 64 -1.66 -1.34 -4.31
CA VAL A 64 -0.41 -0.61 -4.57
C VAL A 64 0.74 -1.07 -3.68
N LEU A 65 1.94 -0.98 -4.22
CA LEU A 65 3.17 -0.88 -3.44
C LEU A 65 3.36 0.55 -2.96
N ILE A 66 3.76 0.68 -1.71
CA ILE A 66 4.19 1.93 -1.09
C ILE A 66 5.71 2.01 -1.25
N CYS A 67 6.18 3.04 -1.93
CA CYS A 67 7.60 3.22 -2.23
C CYS A 67 8.14 4.55 -1.69
N LEU A 68 9.43 4.55 -1.35
CA LEU A 68 10.22 5.77 -1.21
C LEU A 68 11.00 6.04 -2.51
N PRO A 69 11.19 7.31 -2.90
CA PRO A 69 12.16 7.65 -3.94
C PRO A 69 13.58 7.33 -3.46
N ALA A 70 14.40 6.72 -4.33
CA ALA A 70 15.82 6.51 -4.06
C ALA A 70 16.53 7.86 -4.04
N ALA A 71 16.90 8.30 -2.84
CA ALA A 71 17.55 9.58 -2.47
C ALA A 71 16.63 10.83 -2.42
N PRO A 72 16.88 11.76 -1.49
CA PRO A 72 16.09 12.98 -1.36
C PRO A 72 16.31 13.89 -2.58
N PRO A 73 15.32 14.73 -2.95
CA PRO A 73 15.59 15.84 -3.84
C PRO A 73 16.63 16.72 -3.13
N SER A 74 17.87 16.68 -3.63
CA SER A 74 18.89 17.64 -3.28
C SER A 74 18.27 19.03 -3.39
N SER A 75 18.28 19.76 -2.27
CA SER A 75 17.96 21.18 -2.21
C SER A 75 18.94 21.93 -3.10
N ASP A 76 18.62 22.01 -4.39
CA ASP A 76 19.20 23.01 -5.25
C ASP A 76 18.19 23.43 -6.33
N LYS A 77 18.26 24.70 -6.63
CA LYS A 77 17.16 25.55 -7.09
C LYS A 77 16.52 25.12 -8.42
N GLY A 78 15.19 25.14 -8.40
CA GLY A 78 14.32 25.75 -9.42
C GLY A 78 14.47 25.29 -10.86
N ILE A 79 13.71 24.26 -11.23
CA ILE A 79 13.07 24.19 -12.55
C ILE A 79 11.67 23.61 -12.33
N ALA A 80 10.66 24.27 -12.90
CA ALA A 80 9.29 23.80 -12.90
C ALA A 80 9.25 22.36 -13.44
N LEU A 81 8.88 21.42 -12.58
CA LEU A 81 8.62 20.04 -12.99
C LEU A 81 7.23 20.00 -13.61
N ASP A 82 7.22 20.09 -14.94
CA ASP A 82 6.08 19.76 -15.76
C ASP A 82 5.54 18.38 -15.40
N ALA A 83 4.21 18.30 -15.39
CA ALA A 83 3.46 17.10 -15.10
C ALA A 83 3.76 16.02 -16.14
N GLY A 84 4.52 15.00 -15.76
CA GLY A 84 4.62 13.79 -16.57
C GLY A 84 5.93 13.03 -16.51
N ASP A 85 6.51 12.80 -15.33
CA ASP A 85 7.52 11.75 -15.20
C ASP A 85 6.97 10.60 -14.37
N ALA A 86 6.63 9.52 -15.09
CA ALA A 86 6.60 8.18 -14.53
C ALA A 86 7.98 7.96 -13.90
N ALA A 87 8.04 8.13 -12.58
CA ALA A 87 9.26 7.94 -11.82
C ALA A 87 9.83 6.58 -12.20
N ASP A 88 11.00 6.61 -12.85
CA ASP A 88 11.80 5.48 -13.28
C ASP A 88 11.71 4.40 -12.18
N THR A 89 10.97 3.32 -12.44
CA THR A 89 10.62 2.30 -11.43
C THR A 89 11.86 1.69 -10.79
N ASN A 90 12.98 1.76 -11.50
CA ASN A 90 14.32 1.35 -11.08
C ASN A 90 14.91 2.20 -9.93
N LYS A 91 14.28 3.33 -9.57
CA LYS A 91 14.68 4.21 -8.46
C LYS A 91 13.69 4.23 -7.30
N LEU A 92 12.74 3.29 -7.24
CA LEU A 92 11.77 3.23 -6.15
C LEU A 92 12.11 2.10 -5.18
N VAL A 93 12.21 2.44 -3.89
CA VAL A 93 12.45 1.46 -2.82
C VAL A 93 11.10 1.05 -2.23
N PRO A 94 10.62 -0.19 -2.42
CA PRO A 94 9.38 -0.66 -1.82
C PRO A 94 9.53 -0.78 -0.30
N ILE A 95 8.55 -0.24 0.44
CA ILE A 95 8.53 -0.24 1.91
C ILE A 95 7.25 -0.82 2.49
N GLY A 96 6.27 -1.17 1.66
CA GLY A 96 5.01 -1.71 2.12
C GLY A 96 4.00 -1.95 1.01
N THR A 97 2.85 -2.50 1.37
CA THR A 97 1.70 -2.71 0.47
C THR A 97 0.46 -2.06 1.06
N MET A 98 -0.45 -1.63 0.19
CA MET A 98 -1.76 -1.14 0.59
C MET A 98 -2.81 -1.60 -0.40
N GLY A 99 -3.94 -2.03 0.13
CA GLY A 99 -5.08 -2.52 -0.64
C GLY A 99 -6.35 -1.85 -0.15
N LEU A 100 -7.18 -1.40 -1.09
CA LEU A 100 -8.55 -1.02 -0.85
C LEU A 100 -9.44 -2.07 -1.50
N THR A 101 -9.98 -2.98 -0.68
CA THR A 101 -10.71 -4.16 -1.17
C THR A 101 -12.07 -3.76 -1.73
N ALA A 102 -12.35 -4.21 -2.95
CA ALA A 102 -13.66 -4.01 -3.56
C ALA A 102 -14.70 -4.93 -2.91
N LEU A 103 -15.93 -4.44 -2.78
CA LEU A 103 -17.05 -5.28 -2.40
C LEU A 103 -17.37 -6.30 -3.50
N GLU A 104 -18.08 -7.36 -3.14
CA GLU A 104 -18.63 -8.26 -4.15
C GLU A 104 -19.56 -7.50 -5.12
N PRO A 105 -19.69 -7.91 -6.39
CA PRO A 105 -20.48 -7.19 -7.39
C PRO A 105 -21.91 -6.84 -6.95
N ARG A 106 -22.55 -7.72 -6.16
CA ARG A 106 -23.92 -7.53 -5.64
C ARG A 106 -24.02 -6.60 -4.42
N MET A 107 -22.89 -6.09 -3.94
CA MET A 107 -22.77 -5.20 -2.78
C MET A 107 -22.22 -3.81 -3.15
N GLN A 108 -21.87 -3.58 -4.41
CA GLN A 108 -21.23 -2.34 -4.88
C GLN A 108 -22.06 -1.08 -4.60
N GLN A 109 -23.40 -1.18 -4.56
CA GLN A 109 -24.29 -0.07 -4.18
C GLN A 109 -24.01 0.50 -2.79
N HIS A 110 -23.38 -0.26 -1.89
CA HIS A 110 -23.06 0.22 -0.55
C HIS A 110 -21.90 1.22 -0.54
N ARG A 111 -21.12 1.30 -1.63
CA ARG A 111 -19.99 2.23 -1.79
C ARG A 111 -19.07 2.26 -0.57
N HIS A 112 -18.73 1.08 -0.11
CA HIS A 112 -17.86 0.86 1.05
C HIS A 112 -16.65 0.03 0.61
N ALA A 113 -15.50 0.25 1.25
CA ALA A 113 -14.31 -0.58 1.07
C ALA A 113 -13.56 -0.79 2.39
N GLU A 114 -12.70 -1.81 2.41
CA GLU A 114 -11.82 -2.10 3.53
C GLU A 114 -10.36 -1.83 3.15
N ILE A 115 -9.63 -1.14 4.02
CA ILE A 115 -8.19 -0.90 3.87
C ILE A 115 -7.43 -2.05 4.53
N GLY A 116 -6.51 -2.64 3.79
CA GLY A 116 -5.38 -3.38 4.32
C GLY A 116 -4.08 -2.61 4.08
N ILE A 117 -3.20 -2.56 5.08
CA ILE A 117 -1.90 -1.90 4.98
C ILE A 117 -0.82 -2.74 5.67
N ASN A 118 0.34 -2.83 5.05
CA ASN A 118 1.55 -3.41 5.62
C ASN A 118 2.73 -2.47 5.36
N ILE A 119 3.51 -2.15 6.38
CA ILE A 119 4.79 -1.43 6.26
C ILE A 119 5.85 -2.34 6.84
N ILE A 120 6.93 -2.61 6.09
CA ILE A 120 7.99 -3.50 6.57
C ILE A 120 8.67 -2.90 7.79
N ARG A 121 9.12 -3.76 8.71
CA ARG A 121 9.69 -3.38 10.01
C ARG A 121 10.73 -2.26 9.94
N ALA A 122 11.62 -2.29 8.95
CA ALA A 122 12.68 -1.30 8.77
C ALA A 122 12.17 0.13 8.55
N HIS A 123 10.92 0.29 8.08
CA HIS A 123 10.31 1.58 7.77
C HIS A 123 9.09 1.91 8.66
N GLN A 124 8.81 1.12 9.69
CA GLN A 124 7.78 1.44 10.69
C GLN A 124 8.23 2.59 11.60
N ASN A 125 7.31 3.25 12.30
CA ASN A 125 7.56 4.37 13.23
C ASN A 125 8.14 5.66 12.61
N HIS A 126 8.08 5.81 11.28
CA HIS A 126 8.50 7.02 10.55
C HIS A 126 7.32 7.88 10.05
N GLY A 127 6.10 7.54 10.47
CA GLY A 127 4.86 8.21 10.04
C GLY A 127 4.33 7.79 8.65
N TYR A 128 5.00 6.86 7.95
CA TYR A 128 4.58 6.42 6.61
C TYR A 128 3.21 5.74 6.59
N GLY A 129 2.86 4.97 7.62
CA GLY A 129 1.53 4.34 7.71
C GLY A 129 0.41 5.38 7.75
N GLY A 130 0.53 6.40 8.61
CA GLY A 130 -0.46 7.48 8.69
C GLY A 130 -0.50 8.36 7.44
N GLU A 131 0.64 8.54 6.76
CA GLU A 131 0.69 9.24 5.46
C GLU A 131 -0.03 8.45 4.36
N ALA A 132 0.24 7.15 4.26
CA ALA A 132 -0.43 6.24 3.33
C ALA A 132 -1.95 6.17 3.57
N ILE A 133 -2.38 6.10 4.84
CA ILE A 133 -3.81 6.14 5.20
C ILE A 133 -4.46 7.44 4.74
N ARG A 134 -3.84 8.60 5.00
CA ARG A 134 -4.38 9.90 4.55
C ARG A 134 -4.53 9.95 3.03
N TRP A 135 -3.53 9.47 2.30
CA TRP A 135 -3.58 9.39 0.84
C TRP A 135 -4.72 8.49 0.33
N VAL A 136 -4.87 7.27 0.87
CA VAL A 136 -5.92 6.35 0.38
C VAL A 136 -7.33 6.80 0.75
N LEU A 137 -7.50 7.50 1.88
CA LEU A 137 -8.78 8.12 2.24
C LEU A 137 -9.13 9.25 1.25
N GLU A 138 -8.18 10.13 0.92
CA GLU A 138 -8.39 11.15 -0.11
C GLU A 138 -8.74 10.50 -1.45
N TRP A 139 -8.02 9.45 -1.83
CA TRP A 139 -8.30 8.74 -3.08
C TRP A 139 -9.69 8.10 -3.09
N GLY A 140 -10.04 7.37 -2.03
CA GLY A 140 -11.28 6.61 -1.92
C GLY A 140 -12.52 7.50 -1.89
N PHE A 141 -12.45 8.65 -1.22
CA PHE A 141 -13.57 9.60 -1.19
C PHE A 141 -13.66 10.44 -2.47
N ARG A 142 -12.54 10.89 -3.04
CA ARG A 142 -12.56 11.80 -4.20
C ARG A 142 -12.68 11.10 -5.54
N PHE A 143 -11.93 10.01 -5.75
CA PHE A 143 -11.92 9.27 -7.01
C PHE A 143 -12.80 8.03 -6.93
N GLY A 144 -12.77 7.32 -5.80
CA GLY A 144 -13.57 6.10 -5.58
C GLY A 144 -15.06 6.36 -5.30
N ASN A 145 -15.47 7.60 -5.00
CA ASN A 145 -16.84 7.97 -4.60
C ASN A 145 -17.41 7.06 -3.48
N LEU A 146 -16.54 6.64 -2.55
CA LEU A 146 -16.93 5.83 -1.40
C LEU A 146 -17.66 6.67 -0.36
N HIS A 147 -18.55 6.04 0.40
CA HIS A 147 -19.30 6.65 1.51
C HIS A 147 -18.80 6.16 2.87
N ARG A 148 -18.10 5.04 2.89
CA ARG A 148 -17.46 4.49 4.09
C ARG A 148 -16.18 3.75 3.72
N ILE A 149 -15.14 3.97 4.51
CA ILE A 149 -13.92 3.16 4.46
C ILE A 149 -13.69 2.61 5.87
N GLN A 150 -13.41 1.31 5.96
CA GLN A 150 -13.16 0.64 7.24
C GLN A 150 -11.77 0.03 7.27
N LEU A 151 -11.24 -0.20 8.47
CA LEU A 151 -9.99 -0.91 8.71
C LEU A 151 -10.15 -1.69 10.02
N GLY A 152 -9.68 -2.94 10.04
CA GLY A 152 -9.54 -3.73 11.24
C GLY A 152 -8.09 -3.74 11.72
N ALA A 153 -7.89 -3.73 13.03
CA ALA A 153 -6.58 -3.95 13.65
C ALA A 153 -6.70 -5.03 14.72
N PHE A 154 -5.68 -5.87 14.85
CA PHE A 154 -5.61 -6.83 15.94
C PHE A 154 -5.35 -6.10 17.27
N GLU A 155 -6.01 -6.53 18.33
CA GLU A 155 -5.89 -5.93 19.67
C GLU A 155 -4.44 -5.91 20.18
N TRP A 156 -3.65 -6.94 19.84
CA TRP A 156 -2.24 -7.04 20.20
C TRP A 156 -1.29 -6.22 19.30
N ASN A 157 -1.82 -5.46 18.34
CA ASN A 157 -1.03 -4.57 17.48
C ASN A 157 -1.25 -3.09 17.87
N PRO A 158 -0.64 -2.62 18.97
CA PRO A 158 -0.79 -1.23 19.44
C PRO A 158 -0.18 -0.20 18.47
N GLY A 159 0.67 -0.64 17.53
CA GLY A 159 1.19 0.22 16.47
C GLY A 159 0.14 0.56 15.42
N ALA A 160 -0.81 -0.34 15.15
CA ALA A 160 -1.90 -0.12 14.19
C ALA A 160 -3.13 0.57 14.82
N ILE A 161 -3.33 0.43 16.13
CA ILE A 161 -4.47 1.01 16.85
C ILE A 161 -4.34 2.53 17.06
N ARG A 162 -3.10 3.04 17.12
CA ARG A 162 -2.79 4.45 17.38
C ARG A 162 -2.71 5.26 16.09
#